data_AF-I7BSY0-F1
#
_entry.id   AF-I7BSY0-F1
#
_cell.length_a   1.000
_cell.length_b   1.000
_cell.length_c   1.000
_cell.angle_alpha   90.00
_cell.angle_beta   90.00
_cell.angle_gamma   90.00
#
_symmetry.space_group_name_H-M   'P 1'
#
loop_
_entity.id
_entity.type
_entity.pdbx_description
1 polymer ?
#
loop_
_entity_poly.entity_id
_entity_poly.type
_entity_poly.pdbx_seq_one_letter_code
_entity_poly.pdbx_strand_id
1 'polypeptide(L)'
;MTKEELASLPAKVRIATEAGKAAAAACTDDGGSANLDRVVIPVPGLRPNQLPTLPGYVQKKSRYHQQGIHLDTPWPGQGNMHSAGVQAMHKSLKDQGVNCYVYYQVD
;
A
#
# COMPACT_ATOMS: atom_id res chain seq x y z
N MET A 1 4.25 -12.59 10.23
CA MET A 1 4.80 -12.70 8.88
C MET A 1 5.95 -13.68 8.90
N THR A 2 5.93 -14.71 8.05
CA THR A 2 7.00 -15.71 7.92
C THR A 2 8.09 -15.24 6.97
N LYS A 3 9.20 -15.99 6.88
CA LYS A 3 10.31 -15.67 5.95
C LYS A 3 9.88 -15.85 4.49
N GLU A 4 9.08 -16.86 4.21
CA GLU A 4 8.56 -17.15 2.87
C GLU A 4 7.60 -16.04 2.43
N GLU A 5 6.71 -15.60 3.32
CA GLU A 5 5.82 -14.47 3.07
C GLU A 5 6.62 -13.20 2.73
N LEU A 6 7.66 -12.92 3.49
CA LEU A 6 8.53 -11.77 3.31
C LEU A 6 9.29 -11.81 1.97
N ALA A 7 9.80 -12.98 1.58
CA ALA A 7 10.49 -13.18 0.30
C ALA A 7 9.55 -13.02 -0.90
N SER A 8 8.28 -13.42 -0.77
CA SER A 8 7.28 -13.28 -1.83
C SER A 8 6.73 -11.86 -1.98
N LEU A 9 6.93 -11.01 -0.96
CA LEU A 9 6.28 -9.70 -0.85
C LEU A 9 6.57 -8.75 -2.03
N PRO A 10 7.81 -8.63 -2.55
CA PRO A 10 8.09 -7.75 -3.69
C PRO A 10 7.30 -8.11 -4.95
N ALA A 11 7.17 -9.41 -5.25
CA ALA A 11 6.40 -9.86 -6.40
C ALA A 11 4.91 -9.55 -6.24
N LYS A 12 4.37 -9.76 -5.04
CA LYS A 12 2.96 -9.48 -4.73
C LYS A 12 2.63 -7.99 -4.80
N VAL A 13 3.53 -7.15 -4.26
CA VAL A 13 3.43 -5.68 -4.32
C VAL A 13 3.45 -5.21 -5.76
N ARG A 14 4.36 -5.72 -6.61
CA ARG A 14 4.40 -5.36 -8.03
C ARG A 14 3.06 -5.65 -8.73
N ILE A 15 2.48 -6.83 -8.53
CA ILE A 15 1.17 -7.20 -9.11
C ILE A 15 0.07 -6.24 -8.63
N ALA A 16 0.07 -5.94 -7.33
CA ALA A 16 -0.91 -5.04 -6.74
C ALA A 16 -0.75 -3.59 -7.21
N THR A 17 0.48 -3.13 -7.43
CA THR A 17 0.76 -1.80 -8.00
C THR A 17 0.22 -1.69 -9.43
N GLU A 18 0.40 -2.71 -10.26
CA GLU A 18 -0.16 -2.70 -11.62
C GLU A 18 -1.70 -2.72 -11.61
N ALA A 19 -2.31 -3.46 -10.68
CA ALA A 19 -3.76 -3.41 -10.47
C ALA A 19 -4.23 -2.00 -10.03
N GLY A 20 -3.48 -1.34 -9.14
CA GLY A 20 -3.74 0.04 -8.72
C GLY A 20 -3.66 1.04 -9.88
N LYS A 21 -2.60 0.95 -10.69
CA LYS A 21 -2.45 1.79 -11.89
C LYS A 21 -3.60 1.60 -12.88
N ALA A 22 -4.01 0.36 -13.13
CA ALA A 22 -5.11 0.06 -14.05
C ALA A 22 -6.44 0.64 -13.53
N ALA A 23 -6.72 0.52 -12.23
CA ALA A 23 -7.92 1.07 -11.63
C ALA A 23 -7.93 2.61 -11.61
N ALA A 24 -6.80 3.25 -11.29
CA ALA A 24 -6.65 4.69 -11.37
C ALA A 24 -6.86 5.19 -12.81
N ALA A 25 -6.24 4.55 -13.80
CA ALA A 25 -6.40 4.93 -15.21
C ALA A 25 -7.83 4.72 -15.74
N ALA A 26 -8.57 3.75 -15.20
CA ALA A 26 -9.98 3.52 -15.53
C ALA A 26 -10.93 4.51 -14.83
N CYS A 27 -10.46 5.23 -13.81
CA CYS A 27 -11.25 6.23 -13.11
C CYS A 27 -11.30 7.53 -13.93
N THR A 28 -12.48 7.86 -14.46
CA THR A 28 -12.67 9.05 -15.30
C THR A 28 -12.89 10.34 -14.50
N ASP A 29 -13.10 10.24 -13.19
CA ASP A 29 -13.36 11.36 -12.29
C ASP A 29 -12.25 11.41 -11.23
N ASP A 30 -11.41 12.45 -11.28
CA ASP A 30 -10.45 12.75 -10.22
C ASP A 30 -10.94 13.87 -9.28
N GLY A 31 -12.24 14.19 -9.33
CA GLY A 31 -12.87 15.05 -8.35
C GLY A 31 -12.84 14.45 -6.95
N GLY A 32 -13.40 15.20 -6.01
CA GLY A 32 -13.41 14.82 -4.59
C GLY A 32 -12.26 15.44 -3.80
N SER A 33 -12.13 15.01 -2.55
CA SER A 33 -11.07 15.50 -1.65
C SER A 33 -9.73 14.91 -2.04
N ALA A 34 -8.66 15.70 -1.94
CA ALA A 34 -7.29 15.23 -2.15
C ALA A 34 -6.93 14.20 -1.06
N ASN A 35 -7.12 12.92 -1.36
CA ASN A 35 -6.92 11.83 -0.44
C ASN A 35 -5.45 11.41 -0.51
N LEU A 36 -4.75 11.41 0.63
CA LEU A 36 -3.38 10.90 0.73
C LEU A 36 -3.37 9.43 1.19
N ASP A 37 -4.37 8.68 0.74
CA ASP A 37 -4.58 7.29 1.11
C ASP A 37 -3.39 6.43 0.69
N ARG A 38 -3.00 5.46 1.52
CA ARG A 38 -1.92 4.52 1.20
C ARG A 38 -2.25 3.14 1.69
N VAL A 39 -1.74 2.10 1.03
CA VAL A 39 -1.79 0.74 1.58
C VAL A 39 -0.60 0.52 2.49
N VAL A 40 -0.85 -0.02 3.68
CA VAL A 40 0.15 -0.32 4.69
C VAL A 40 0.21 -1.81 4.94
N ILE A 41 1.43 -2.35 4.94
CA ILE A 41 1.73 -3.73 5.32
C ILE A 41 2.35 -3.72 6.73
N PRO A 42 1.64 -4.16 7.78
CA PRO A 42 2.18 -4.24 9.12
C PRO A 42 3.32 -5.26 9.23
N VAL A 43 4.44 -4.84 9.81
CA VAL A 43 5.65 -5.67 9.99
C VAL A 43 6.14 -5.60 11.45
N PRO A 44 5.39 -6.18 12.41
CA PRO A 44 5.73 -6.10 13.82
C PRO A 44 7.02 -6.85 14.10
N GLY A 45 7.93 -6.22 14.85
CA GLY A 45 9.14 -6.87 15.35
C GLY A 45 10.25 -7.11 14.32
N LEU A 46 10.03 -6.81 13.03
CA LEU A 46 11.07 -6.87 12.01
C LEU A 46 11.96 -5.62 12.06
N ARG A 47 13.26 -5.79 11.91
CA ARG A 47 14.18 -4.65 11.80
C ARG A 47 14.19 -4.13 10.36
N PRO A 48 14.43 -2.83 10.11
CA PRO A 48 14.46 -2.28 8.75
C PRO A 48 15.40 -3.01 7.78
N ASN A 49 16.54 -3.52 8.26
CA ASN A 49 17.49 -4.28 7.44
C ASN A 49 17.02 -5.71 7.09
N GLN A 50 15.96 -6.21 7.72
CA GLN A 50 15.34 -7.50 7.40
C GLN A 50 14.21 -7.35 6.40
N LEU A 51 13.73 -6.12 6.16
CA LEU A 51 12.64 -5.88 5.23
C LEU A 51 13.16 -5.90 3.79
N PRO A 52 12.41 -6.50 2.86
CA PRO A 52 12.75 -6.42 1.45
C PRO A 52 12.64 -4.96 0.99
N THR A 53 13.43 -4.60 -0.02
CA THR A 53 13.28 -3.31 -0.68
C THR A 53 11.95 -3.28 -1.40
N LEU A 54 11.01 -2.49 -0.89
CA LEU A 54 9.70 -2.26 -1.48
C LEU A 54 9.55 -0.78 -1.84
N PRO A 55 8.75 -0.46 -2.88
CA PRO A 55 8.39 0.92 -3.18
C PRO A 55 7.57 1.47 -2.02
N GLY A 56 8.04 2.56 -1.42
CA GLY A 56 7.47 3.12 -0.21
C GLY A 56 8.50 3.50 0.85
N TYR A 57 8.00 3.69 2.07
CA TYR A 57 8.83 3.94 3.24
C TYR A 57 8.38 3.10 4.44
N VAL A 58 9.32 2.83 5.34
CA VAL A 58 9.04 2.14 6.60
C VAL A 58 8.68 3.17 7.65
N GLN A 59 7.43 3.18 8.10
CA GLN A 59 7.05 3.94 9.27
C GLN A 59 7.45 3.15 10.52
N LYS A 60 8.37 3.71 11.32
CA LYS A 60 8.79 3.12 12.60
C LYS A 60 7.59 3.04 13.55
N LYS A 61 7.60 2.05 14.45
CA LYS A 61 6.62 1.97 15.54
C LYS A 61 6.63 3.27 16.35
N SER A 62 5.45 3.76 16.72
CA SER A 62 5.27 4.81 17.72
C SER A 62 4.32 4.35 18.84
N ARG A 63 3.92 5.28 19.71
CA ARG A 63 2.86 5.03 20.70
C ARG A 63 1.50 4.76 20.06
N TYR A 64 1.23 5.31 18.89
CA TYR A 64 -0.10 5.33 18.27
C TYR A 64 -0.25 4.40 17.07
N HIS A 65 0.86 3.91 16.50
CA HIS A 65 0.82 2.99 15.36
C HIS A 65 1.93 1.96 15.44
N GLN A 66 1.65 0.78 14.88
CA GLN A 66 2.64 -0.27 14.70
C GLN A 66 3.66 0.12 13.62
N GLN A 67 4.79 -0.58 13.59
CA GLN A 67 5.69 -0.52 12.44
C GLN A 67 5.02 -1.13 11.21
N GLY A 68 5.11 -0.42 10.08
CA GLY A 68 4.50 -0.82 8.82
C GLY A 68 5.26 -0.26 7.62
N ILE A 69 5.09 -0.90 6.47
CA ILE A 69 5.59 -0.40 5.18
C ILE A 69 4.44 0.33 4.50
N HIS A 70 4.62 1.63 4.27
CA HIS A 70 3.66 2.48 3.56
C HIS A 70 4.06 2.43 2.10
N LEU A 71 3.24 1.76 1.28
CA LEU A 71 3.55 1.57 -0.13
C LEU A 71 3.39 2.89 -0.90
N ASP A 72 4.23 3.06 -1.91
CA ASP A 72 4.05 4.13 -2.88
C ASP A 72 2.80 3.88 -3.74
N THR A 73 2.22 4.97 -4.22
CA THR A 73 1.05 4.99 -5.09
C THR A 73 1.45 5.63 -6.43
N PRO A 74 2.19 4.92 -7.30
CA PRO A 74 2.77 5.50 -8.51
C PRO A 74 1.73 5.58 -9.65
N TRP A 75 0.62 6.27 -9.39
CA TRP A 75 -0.41 6.62 -10.36
C TRP A 75 -0.79 8.10 -10.19
N PRO A 76 -1.28 8.76 -11.25
CA PRO A 76 -1.73 10.14 -11.18
C PRO A 76 -3.06 10.28 -10.42
N GLY A 77 -3.44 11.53 -10.19
CA GLY A 77 -4.68 11.91 -9.52
C GLY A 77 -4.51 12.16 -8.03
N GLN A 78 -5.41 12.95 -7.45
CA GLN A 78 -5.39 13.30 -6.03
C GLN A 78 -6.69 12.92 -5.32
N GLY A 79 -7.81 12.85 -6.03
CA GLY A 79 -9.12 12.59 -5.47
C GLY A 79 -9.55 11.14 -5.64
N ASN A 80 -10.73 10.96 -6.24
CA ASN A 80 -11.35 9.66 -6.49
C ASN A 80 -10.43 8.72 -7.28
N MET A 81 -9.64 9.24 -8.23
CA MET A 81 -8.69 8.45 -9.02
C MET A 81 -7.62 7.81 -8.13
N HIS A 82 -7.09 8.59 -7.17
CA HIS A 82 -6.11 8.09 -6.22
C HIS A 82 -6.71 7.01 -5.33
N SER A 83 -7.88 7.26 -4.75
CA SER A 83 -8.56 6.29 -3.89
C SER A 83 -8.93 5.00 -4.64
N ALA A 84 -9.33 5.09 -5.91
CA ALA A 84 -9.60 3.91 -6.75
C ALA A 84 -8.34 3.04 -6.91
N GLY A 85 -7.20 3.65 -7.19
CA GLY A 85 -5.92 2.94 -7.28
C GLY A 85 -5.51 2.28 -5.96
N VAL A 86 -5.66 3.00 -4.84
CA VAL A 86 -5.34 2.47 -3.50
C VAL A 86 -6.24 1.29 -3.14
N GLN A 87 -7.55 1.38 -3.39
CA GLN A 87 -8.50 0.31 -3.12
C GLN A 87 -8.21 -0.94 -3.97
N ALA A 88 -7.87 -0.77 -5.24
CA ALA A 88 -7.50 -1.88 -6.11
C ALA A 88 -6.19 -2.55 -5.68
N MET A 89 -5.18 -1.77 -5.30
CA MET A 89 -3.92 -2.28 -4.74
C MET A 89 -4.18 -3.06 -3.44
N HIS A 90 -5.00 -2.51 -2.55
CA HIS A 90 -5.39 -3.17 -1.28
C HIS A 90 -6.10 -4.50 -1.51
N LYS A 91 -7.08 -4.52 -2.41
CA LYS A 91 -7.82 -5.72 -2.79
C LYS A 91 -6.89 -6.79 -3.36
N SER A 92 -6.05 -6.42 -4.32
CA SER A 92 -5.07 -7.35 -4.92
C SER A 92 -4.13 -7.97 -3.89
N LEU A 93 -3.65 -7.19 -2.91
CA LEU A 93 -2.80 -7.71 -1.83
C LEU A 93 -3.55 -8.68 -0.92
N LYS A 94 -4.80 -8.35 -0.55
CA LYS A 94 -5.65 -9.24 0.26
C LYS A 94 -5.95 -10.56 -0.45
N ASP A 95 -6.27 -10.52 -1.74
CA ASP A 95 -6.54 -11.70 -2.56
C ASP A 95 -5.29 -12.61 -2.68
N GLN A 96 -4.10 -12.01 -2.61
CA GLN A 96 -2.81 -12.73 -2.54
C GLN A 96 -2.42 -13.19 -1.12
N GLY A 97 -3.33 -13.04 -0.13
CA GLY A 97 -3.13 -13.45 1.25
C GLY A 97 -2.19 -12.55 2.06
N VAL A 98 -1.92 -11.32 1.61
CA VAL A 98 -1.09 -10.36 2.35
C VAL A 98 -1.96 -9.66 3.41
N ASN A 99 -1.51 -9.68 4.66
CA ASN A 99 -2.11 -8.85 5.69
C ASN A 99 -1.77 -7.37 5.42
N CYS A 100 -2.76 -6.56 5.06
CA CYS A 100 -2.62 -5.14 4.78
C CYS A 100 -3.90 -4.35 5.07
N TYR A 101 -3.75 -3.06 5.34
CA TYR A 101 -4.84 -2.12 5.56
C TYR A 101 -4.64 -0.83 4.77
N VAL A 102 -5.71 -0.07 4.55
CA VAL A 102 -5.62 1.28 3.98
C VAL A 102 -5.44 2.27 5.12
N TYR A 103 -4.37 3.05 5.06
CA TYR A 103 -4.18 4.24 5.88
C TYR A 103 -4.85 5.41 5.17
N TYR A 104 -5.89 5.94 5.80
CA TYR A 104 -6.54 7.18 5.40
C TYR A 104 -5.86 8.32 6.16
N GLN A 105 -5.25 9.24 5.44
CA GLN A 105 -4.80 10.48 6.07
C GLN A 105 -6.01 11.38 6.24
N VAL A 106 -6.48 11.50 7.48
CA VAL A 106 -7.51 12.46 7.85
C VAL A 106 -6.82 13.81 8.08
N ASP A 107 -7.34 14.86 7.46
CA ASP A 107 -6.91 16.26 7.67
C ASP A 107 -7.29 16.75 9.09
#